data_AF-A0A0L0TAI1-F1
#
_entry.id   AF-A0A0L0TAI1-F1
#
_cell.length_a   1.000
_cell.length_b   1.000
_cell.length_c   1.000
_cell.angle_alpha   90.00
_cell.angle_beta   90.00
_cell.angle_gamma   90.00
#
_symmetry.space_group_name_H-M   'P 1'
#
loop_
_entity.id
_entity.type
_entity.pdbx_description
1 polymer ?
#
loop_
_entity_poly.entity_id
_entity_poly.type
_entity_poly.pdbx_seq_one_letter_code
_entity_poly.pdbx_strand_id
1 'polypeptide(L)'
;MLLMSTELACSAEMVTIVSMLSVPTVFHRPKERADEADAARERFYVPESDHLTLLHLYLQWKGNGMRESWCAKNFVQSKAMRRADEVRRQLLDLMKHQNMPVVSCGSDWDVLRKCICAAYFHQAARLKKIGEYVNLRSGLACHLHPTSALYGLGYTPDYIVYHELVLTAKEYVNCVTAVDPFWLAELGPMFFSVRDRAHGHRERRQLEQLERKHMEWEAQMEEERNAFEAELAARSGSGATVALSSSSKSKIVGIGKPTRSRRR
;
A
#
# COMPACT_ATOMS: atom_id res chain seq x y z
N MET A 1 5.98 -11.88 -4.93
CA MET A 1 5.95 -11.52 -3.50
C MET A 1 7.35 -11.27 -2.94
N LEU A 2 8.24 -12.28 -2.86
CA LEU A 2 9.59 -12.10 -2.30
C LEU A 2 10.51 -11.15 -3.07
N LEU A 3 10.38 -11.07 -4.40
CA LEU A 3 11.15 -10.11 -5.21
C LEU A 3 10.71 -8.66 -4.97
N MET A 4 9.39 -8.42 -4.85
CA MET A 4 8.87 -7.08 -4.57
C MET A 4 9.18 -6.63 -3.14
N SER A 5 9.32 -7.57 -2.19
CA SER A 5 9.64 -7.22 -0.81
C SER A 5 11.09 -6.75 -0.62
N THR A 6 11.99 -7.10 -1.54
CA THR A 6 13.36 -6.53 -1.53
C THR A 6 13.36 -5.09 -2.04
N GLU A 7 12.52 -4.76 -3.02
CA GLU A 7 12.37 -3.39 -3.52
C GLU A 7 11.70 -2.47 -2.49
N LEU A 8 10.70 -2.99 -1.78
CA LEU A 8 9.95 -2.29 -0.73
C LEU A 8 10.58 -2.40 0.67
N ALA A 9 11.79 -2.97 0.78
CA ALA A 9 12.54 -3.12 2.03
C ALA A 9 11.79 -3.81 3.20
N CYS A 10 10.87 -4.73 2.90
CA CYS A 10 10.04 -5.46 3.88
C CYS A 10 10.23 -6.99 3.81
N SER A 11 11.38 -7.41 3.30
CA SER A 11 11.70 -8.80 3.01
C SER A 11 11.72 -9.73 4.22
N ALA A 12 12.13 -9.27 5.41
CA ALA A 12 12.25 -10.12 6.60
C ALA A 12 10.89 -10.67 7.09
N GLU A 13 9.89 -9.79 7.11
CA GLU A 13 8.51 -10.13 7.44
C GLU A 13 7.86 -10.91 6.30
N MET A 14 8.12 -10.52 5.04
CA MET A 14 7.50 -11.16 3.89
C MET A 14 7.93 -12.63 3.73
N VAL A 15 9.20 -12.96 3.99
CA VAL A 15 9.68 -14.35 4.01
C VAL A 15 8.92 -15.17 5.03
N THR A 16 8.60 -14.58 6.18
CA THR A 16 7.82 -15.23 7.23
C THR A 16 6.38 -15.49 6.76
N ILE A 17 5.72 -14.49 6.16
CA ILE A 17 4.36 -14.64 5.62
C ILE A 17 4.32 -15.72 4.54
N VAL A 18 5.25 -15.69 3.58
CA VAL A 18 5.33 -16.71 2.50
C VAL A 18 5.52 -18.11 3.07
N SER A 19 6.34 -18.25 4.12
CA SER A 19 6.56 -19.54 4.77
C SER A 19 5.31 -20.07 5.46
N MET A 20 4.55 -19.20 6.12
CA MET A 20 3.28 -19.53 6.77
C MET A 20 2.16 -19.88 5.77
N LEU A 21 2.14 -19.23 4.60
CA LEU A 21 1.20 -19.57 3.51
C LEU A 21 1.56 -20.89 2.81
N SER A 22 2.83 -21.29 2.85
CA SER A 22 3.31 -22.51 2.17
C SER A 22 3.00 -23.79 2.95
N VAL A 23 2.56 -23.69 4.21
CA VAL A 23 2.17 -24.83 5.04
C VAL A 23 0.65 -24.97 5.10
N PRO A 24 0.12 -26.18 5.39
CA PRO A 24 -1.30 -26.36 5.67
C PRO A 24 -1.78 -25.46 6.81
N THR A 25 -3.09 -25.28 6.91
CA THR A 25 -3.73 -24.40 7.90
C THR A 25 -3.19 -24.61 9.31
N VAL A 26 -2.56 -23.57 9.86
CA VAL A 26 -1.87 -23.62 11.17
C VAL A 26 -2.82 -23.66 12.36
N PHE A 27 -4.03 -23.11 12.21
CA PHE A 27 -5.06 -23.14 13.25
C PHE A 27 -5.79 -24.49 13.23
N HIS A 28 -6.02 -25.04 14.42
CA HIS A 28 -6.77 -26.28 14.62
C HIS A 28 -8.06 -25.96 15.38
N ARG A 29 -9.22 -26.37 14.84
CA ARG A 29 -10.52 -26.12 15.45
C ARG A 29 -11.22 -27.46 15.78
N PRO A 30 -11.00 -28.03 16.98
CA PRO A 30 -11.69 -29.24 17.40
C PRO A 30 -13.19 -28.98 17.60
N LYS A 31 -14.05 -29.90 17.16
CA LYS A 31 -15.52 -29.73 17.25
C LYS A 31 -16.02 -29.54 18.70
N GLU A 32 -15.41 -30.22 19.66
CA GLU A 32 -15.79 -30.19 21.07
C GLU A 32 -15.38 -28.90 21.79
N ARG A 33 -14.36 -28.21 21.30
CA ARG A 33 -13.76 -27.01 21.91
C ARG A 33 -13.67 -25.87 20.90
N ALA A 34 -14.69 -25.77 20.05
CA ALA A 34 -14.71 -24.82 18.95
C ALA A 34 -14.65 -23.37 19.45
N ASP A 35 -15.45 -23.03 20.46
CA ASP A 35 -15.53 -21.67 21.02
C ASP A 35 -14.21 -21.25 21.68
N GLU A 36 -13.55 -22.16 22.41
CA GLU A 36 -12.24 -21.90 23.01
C GLU A 36 -11.16 -21.68 21.94
N ALA A 37 -11.21 -22.46 20.85
CA ALA A 37 -10.27 -22.33 19.73
C ALA A 37 -10.47 -21.01 18.98
N ASP A 38 -11.72 -20.61 18.76
CA ASP A 38 -12.05 -19.34 18.11
C ASP A 38 -11.62 -18.16 19.00
N ALA A 39 -11.89 -18.19 20.31
CA ALA A 39 -11.44 -17.17 21.26
C ALA A 39 -9.90 -17.09 21.38
N ALA A 40 -9.19 -18.21 21.26
CA ALA A 40 -7.73 -18.21 21.20
C ALA A 40 -7.21 -17.59 19.91
N ARG A 41 -7.88 -17.86 18.78
CA ARG A 41 -7.53 -17.33 17.46
C ARG A 41 -7.74 -15.82 17.37
N GLU A 42 -8.84 -15.31 17.93
CA GLU A 42 -9.17 -13.88 17.95
C GLU A 42 -8.05 -13.02 18.56
N ARG A 43 -7.28 -13.56 19.51
CA ARG A 43 -6.14 -12.84 20.12
C ARG A 43 -5.03 -12.51 19.14
N PHE A 44 -4.93 -13.24 18.03
CA PHE A 44 -3.91 -13.02 17.01
C PHE A 44 -4.41 -12.17 15.84
N TYR A 45 -5.72 -11.88 15.79
CA TYR A 45 -6.32 -11.17 14.67
C TYR A 45 -5.79 -9.75 14.54
N VAL A 46 -5.35 -9.46 13.32
CA VAL A 46 -5.03 -8.11 12.86
C VAL A 46 -6.19 -7.66 11.98
N PRO A 47 -6.94 -6.61 12.38
CA PRO A 47 -8.21 -6.24 11.75
C PRO A 47 -8.09 -5.85 10.28
N GLU A 48 -6.89 -5.48 9.80
CA GLU A 48 -6.68 -5.15 8.38
C GLU A 48 -6.21 -6.34 7.52
N SER A 49 -5.70 -7.43 8.11
CA SER A 49 -5.00 -8.47 7.33
C SER A 49 -4.84 -9.82 8.02
N ASP A 50 -5.31 -10.87 7.33
CA ASP A 50 -5.01 -12.26 7.68
C ASP A 50 -3.53 -12.61 7.47
N HIS A 51 -2.88 -11.99 6.48
CA HIS A 51 -1.45 -12.20 6.24
C HIS A 51 -0.62 -11.68 7.42
N LEU A 52 -1.00 -10.52 7.97
CA LEU A 52 -0.38 -9.98 9.18
C LEU A 52 -0.73 -10.80 10.42
N THR A 53 -1.94 -11.38 10.49
CA THR A 53 -2.33 -12.34 11.53
C THR A 53 -1.38 -13.54 11.56
N LEU A 54 -1.03 -14.11 10.40
CA LEU A 54 -0.07 -15.21 10.30
C LEU A 54 1.35 -14.79 10.74
N LEU A 55 1.77 -13.58 10.36
CA LEU A 55 3.05 -13.02 10.82
C LEU A 55 3.07 -12.87 12.34
N HIS A 56 2.02 -12.27 12.91
CA HIS A 56 1.89 -12.06 14.35
C HIS A 56 1.93 -13.39 15.11
N LEU A 57 1.20 -14.40 14.62
CA LEU A 57 1.21 -15.75 15.17
C LEU A 57 2.63 -16.35 15.20
N TYR A 58 3.35 -16.27 14.08
CA TYR A 58 4.71 -16.81 13.99
C TYR A 58 5.67 -16.09 14.96
N LEU A 59 5.59 -14.75 15.05
CA LEU A 59 6.41 -13.97 15.97
C LEU A 59 6.14 -14.34 17.44
N GLN A 60 4.86 -14.50 17.80
CA GLN A 60 4.48 -14.95 19.15
C GLN A 60 4.98 -16.36 19.45
N TRP A 61 4.83 -17.30 18.52
CA TRP A 61 5.32 -18.67 18.67
C TRP A 61 6.85 -18.71 18.87
N LYS A 62 7.58 -17.94 18.06
CA LYS A 62 9.04 -17.84 18.14
C LYS A 62 9.50 -17.18 19.44
N GLY A 63 8.83 -16.10 19.87
CA GLY A 63 9.11 -15.41 21.13
C GLY A 63 8.86 -16.27 22.38
N ASN A 64 7.92 -17.22 22.29
CA ASN A 64 7.63 -18.20 23.35
C ASN A 64 8.54 -19.45 23.29
N GLY A 65 9.66 -19.38 22.56
CA GLY A 65 10.66 -20.44 22.50
C GLY A 65 10.23 -21.67 21.72
N MET A 66 9.30 -21.53 20.76
CA MET A 66 8.87 -22.61 19.86
C MET A 66 8.33 -23.86 20.58
N ARG A 67 7.72 -23.66 21.76
CA ARG A 67 7.24 -24.73 22.65
C ARG A 67 5.95 -25.35 22.14
N GLU A 68 5.89 -26.68 22.16
CA GLU A 68 4.68 -27.42 21.77
C GLU A 68 3.52 -27.20 22.73
N SER A 69 3.81 -27.02 24.03
CA SER A 69 2.81 -26.68 25.04
C SER A 69 2.12 -25.34 24.77
N TRP A 70 2.86 -24.36 24.20
CA TRP A 70 2.29 -23.08 23.79
C TRP A 70 1.37 -23.26 22.58
N CYS A 71 1.77 -24.08 21.59
CA CYS A 71 0.92 -24.40 20.45
C CYS A 71 -0.39 -25.08 20.89
N ALA A 72 -0.31 -26.07 21.79
CA ALA A 72 -1.46 -26.78 22.32
C ALA A 72 -2.45 -25.84 23.05
N LYS A 73 -1.92 -24.90 23.85
CA LYS A 73 -2.75 -23.91 24.57
C LYS A 73 -3.48 -22.94 23.64
N ASN A 74 -2.88 -22.60 22.50
CA ASN A 74 -3.42 -21.63 21.54
C ASN A 74 -4.10 -22.29 20.33
N PHE A 75 -4.35 -23.61 20.38
CA PHE A 75 -4.97 -24.36 19.28
C PHE A 75 -4.24 -24.22 17.93
N VAL A 76 -2.91 -24.22 17.98
CA VAL A 76 -2.03 -24.13 16.81
C VAL A 76 -1.35 -25.48 16.59
N GLN A 77 -1.20 -25.90 15.34
CA GLN A 77 -0.52 -27.14 14.99
C GLN A 77 1.00 -26.98 15.07
N SER A 78 1.65 -27.61 16.06
CA SER A 78 3.10 -27.53 16.27
C SER A 78 3.90 -28.03 15.06
N LYS A 79 3.46 -29.13 14.42
CA LYS A 79 4.10 -29.70 13.22
C LYS A 79 4.08 -28.71 12.04
N ALA A 80 2.97 -28.01 11.84
CA ALA A 80 2.85 -27.01 10.77
C ALA A 80 3.78 -25.81 11.03
N MET A 81 3.86 -25.34 12.28
CA MET A 81 4.76 -24.24 12.67
C MET A 81 6.24 -24.61 12.48
N ARG A 82 6.66 -25.82 12.88
CA ARG A 82 8.03 -26.30 12.66
C ARG A 82 8.38 -26.35 11.17
N ARG A 83 7.46 -26.89 10.36
CA ARG A 83 7.63 -26.92 8.89
C ARG A 83 7.71 -25.52 8.30
N ALA A 84 6.92 -24.57 8.80
CA ALA A 84 6.99 -23.18 8.35
C ALA A 84 8.35 -22.55 8.69
N ASP A 85 8.92 -22.84 9.86
CA ASP A 85 10.27 -22.37 10.23
C ASP A 85 11.37 -22.96 9.34
N GLU A 86 11.27 -24.25 8.99
CA GLU A 86 12.18 -24.91 8.06
C GLU A 86 12.13 -24.26 6.66
N VAL A 87 10.92 -24.05 6.12
CA VAL A 87 10.71 -23.35 4.84
C VAL A 87 11.29 -21.94 4.92
N ARG A 88 11.07 -21.24 6.03
CA ARG A 88 11.60 -19.90 6.26
C ARG A 88 13.13 -19.87 6.21
N ARG A 89 13.80 -20.83 6.85
CA ARG A 89 15.27 -20.96 6.79
C ARG A 89 15.76 -21.20 5.36
N GLN A 90 15.12 -22.13 4.64
CA GLN A 90 15.48 -22.42 3.24
C GLN A 90 15.33 -21.19 2.34
N LEU A 91 14.24 -20.44 2.50
CA LEU A 91 14.01 -19.20 1.75
C LEU A 91 15.07 -18.13 2.08
N LEU A 92 15.44 -17.97 3.36
CA LEU A 92 16.50 -17.04 3.73
C LEU A 92 17.87 -17.43 3.16
N ASP A 93 18.19 -18.72 3.15
CA ASP A 93 19.46 -19.20 2.61
C ASP A 93 19.50 -19.01 1.08
N LEU A 94 18.38 -19.25 0.38
CA LEU A 94 18.25 -18.96 -1.04
C LEU A 94 18.38 -17.45 -1.31
N MET A 95 17.77 -16.60 -0.48
CA MET A 95 17.88 -15.15 -0.63
C MET A 95 19.32 -14.65 -0.50
N LYS A 96 20.06 -15.18 0.48
CA LYS A 96 21.49 -14.88 0.63
C LYS A 96 22.29 -15.33 -0.59
N HIS A 97 22.02 -16.53 -1.10
CA HIS A 97 22.69 -17.05 -2.29
C HIS A 97 22.46 -16.17 -3.53
N GLN A 98 21.29 -15.55 -3.64
CA GLN A 98 20.92 -14.64 -4.73
C GLN A 98 21.27 -13.18 -4.45
N ASN A 99 22.06 -12.89 -3.40
CA ASN A 99 22.41 -11.52 -2.96
C ASN A 99 21.20 -10.59 -2.75
N MET A 100 20.06 -11.15 -2.33
CA MET A 100 18.88 -10.37 -1.99
C MET A 100 18.98 -9.85 -0.54
N PRO A 101 18.90 -8.53 -0.32
CA PRO A 101 19.03 -7.97 1.03
C PRO A 101 17.82 -8.34 1.88
N VAL A 102 18.07 -8.82 3.11
CA VAL A 102 17.03 -9.12 4.10
C VAL A 102 16.89 -7.93 5.05
N VAL A 103 15.97 -7.04 4.71
CA VAL A 103 15.62 -5.83 5.46
C VAL A 103 14.21 -5.97 6.07
N SER A 104 14.06 -5.43 7.28
CA SER A 104 12.79 -5.30 8.00
C SER A 104 12.25 -3.89 7.82
N CYS A 105 10.94 -3.76 7.60
CA CYS A 105 10.27 -2.45 7.46
C CYS A 105 9.89 -1.81 8.82
N GLY A 106 10.25 -2.45 9.95
CA GLY A 106 9.95 -1.93 11.28
C GLY A 106 8.45 -1.94 11.60
N SER A 107 7.89 -0.76 11.86
CA SER A 107 6.48 -0.57 12.28
C SER A 107 5.54 -0.18 11.14
N ASP A 108 6.03 -0.09 9.91
CA ASP A 108 5.21 0.29 8.75
C ASP A 108 4.57 -0.96 8.13
N TRP A 109 3.33 -1.23 8.54
CA TRP A 109 2.53 -2.34 8.04
C TRP A 109 1.92 -2.06 6.66
N ASP A 110 1.82 -0.80 6.26
CA ASP A 110 1.26 -0.41 4.97
C ASP A 110 2.19 -0.82 3.84
N VAL A 111 3.51 -0.75 4.06
CA VAL A 111 4.52 -1.29 3.14
C VAL A 111 4.32 -2.80 2.92
N LEU A 112 4.03 -3.56 3.99
CA LEU A 112 3.71 -4.98 3.86
C LEU A 112 2.45 -5.21 3.04
N ARG A 113 1.37 -4.49 3.34
CA ARG A 113 0.10 -4.62 2.59
C ARG A 113 0.29 -4.24 1.12
N LYS A 114 1.05 -3.18 0.83
CA LYS A 114 1.39 -2.77 -0.54
C LYS A 114 2.21 -3.86 -1.25
N CYS A 115 3.16 -4.49 -0.58
CA CYS A 115 3.92 -5.61 -1.13
C CYS A 115 3.04 -6.85 -1.39
N ILE A 116 2.08 -7.15 -0.51
CA ILE A 116 1.10 -8.24 -0.71
C ILE A 116 0.22 -7.92 -1.91
N CYS A 117 -0.24 -6.67 -2.00
CA CYS A 117 -1.01 -6.16 -3.14
C CYS A 117 -0.24 -6.33 -4.46
N ALA A 118 1.06 -6.04 -4.49
CA ALA A 118 1.90 -6.21 -5.67
C ALA A 118 2.03 -7.67 -6.11
N ALA A 119 1.93 -8.62 -5.19
CA ALA A 119 1.98 -10.04 -5.51
C ALA A 119 0.61 -10.58 -5.99
N TYR A 120 -0.46 -10.13 -5.35
CA TYR A 120 -1.82 -10.65 -5.55
C TYR A 120 -2.78 -9.67 -6.23
N PHE A 121 -2.26 -8.68 -6.97
CA PHE A 121 -3.11 -7.70 -7.67
C PHE A 121 -4.13 -8.37 -8.62
N HIS A 122 -3.80 -9.54 -9.18
CA HIS A 122 -4.69 -10.31 -10.04
C HIS A 122 -5.84 -11.00 -9.28
N GLN A 123 -5.69 -11.18 -7.97
CA GLN A 123 -6.64 -11.74 -7.01
C GLN A 123 -7.24 -10.64 -6.13
N ALA A 124 -7.58 -9.51 -6.74
CA ALA A 124 -8.23 -8.39 -6.07
C ALA A 124 -9.75 -8.49 -6.22
N ALA A 125 -10.47 -8.14 -5.15
CA ALA A 125 -11.92 -8.07 -5.12
C ALA A 125 -12.39 -6.76 -4.48
N ARG A 126 -13.57 -6.30 -4.90
CA ARG A 126 -14.22 -5.09 -4.36
C ARG A 126 -15.50 -5.44 -3.64
N LEU A 127 -15.83 -4.67 -2.62
CA LEU A 127 -17.09 -4.77 -1.91
C LEU A 127 -18.24 -4.34 -2.83
N LYS A 128 -19.28 -5.17 -2.93
CA LYS A 128 -20.52 -4.84 -3.67
C LYS A 128 -21.69 -4.66 -2.71
N LYS A 129 -21.81 -5.56 -1.73
CA LYS A 129 -22.77 -5.49 -0.62
C LYS A 129 -22.09 -6.00 0.63
N ILE A 130 -22.70 -5.77 1.80
CA ILE A 130 -22.19 -6.27 3.08
C ILE A 130 -21.97 -7.79 2.96
N GLY A 131 -20.72 -8.22 3.10
CA GLY A 131 -20.32 -9.64 3.01
C GLY A 131 -20.30 -10.25 1.60
N GLU A 132 -20.56 -9.47 0.54
CA GLU A 132 -20.48 -9.90 -0.87
C GLU A 132 -19.43 -9.05 -1.59
N TYR A 133 -18.33 -9.70 -1.97
CA TYR A 133 -17.28 -9.13 -2.78
C TYR A 133 -17.42 -9.59 -4.23
N VAL A 134 -16.85 -8.85 -5.15
CA VAL A 134 -16.76 -9.22 -6.56
C VAL A 134 -15.33 -9.09 -7.02
N ASN A 135 -14.79 -10.16 -7.58
CA ASN A 135 -13.46 -10.16 -8.15
C ASN A 135 -13.36 -9.10 -9.27
N LEU A 136 -12.33 -8.25 -9.23
CA LEU A 136 -12.17 -7.14 -10.16
C LEU A 136 -11.85 -7.58 -11.60
N ARG A 137 -11.29 -8.78 -11.78
CA ARG A 137 -10.90 -9.34 -13.08
C ARG A 137 -11.98 -10.24 -13.66
N SER A 138 -12.44 -11.24 -12.90
CA SER A 138 -13.39 -12.23 -13.40
C SER A 138 -14.84 -11.80 -13.27
N GLY A 139 -15.13 -10.81 -12.43
CA GLY A 139 -16.51 -10.41 -12.13
C GLY A 139 -17.31 -11.43 -11.32
N LEU A 140 -16.66 -12.51 -10.87
CA LEU A 140 -17.29 -13.53 -10.03
C LEU A 140 -17.59 -12.96 -8.64
N ALA A 141 -18.78 -13.28 -8.11
CA ALA A 141 -19.13 -12.98 -6.74
C ALA A 141 -18.35 -13.92 -5.81
N CYS A 142 -17.84 -13.38 -4.71
CA CYS A 142 -17.12 -14.12 -3.69
C CYS A 142 -17.46 -13.61 -2.29
N HIS A 143 -17.31 -14.49 -1.31
CA HIS A 143 -17.61 -14.21 0.08
C HIS A 143 -16.36 -14.37 0.94
N LEU A 144 -16.26 -13.60 2.02
CA LEU A 144 -15.20 -13.80 3.00
C LEU A 144 -15.37 -15.15 3.67
N HIS A 145 -14.29 -15.93 3.75
CA HIS A 145 -14.32 -17.17 4.49
C HIS A 145 -14.54 -16.89 6.00
N PRO A 146 -15.38 -17.65 6.71
CA PRO A 146 -15.70 -17.38 8.12
C PRO A 146 -14.51 -17.42 9.08
N THR A 147 -13.38 -17.99 8.67
CA THR A 147 -12.15 -18.03 9.49
C THR A 147 -11.28 -16.79 9.34
N SER A 148 -11.56 -15.93 8.36
CA SER A 148 -10.83 -14.69 8.12
C SER A 148 -11.04 -13.74 9.30
N ALA A 149 -9.99 -13.04 9.72
CA ALA A 149 -10.07 -11.99 10.72
C ALA A 149 -11.01 -10.87 10.28
N LEU A 150 -11.11 -10.59 8.98
CA LEU A 150 -11.99 -9.56 8.43
C LEU A 150 -13.47 -9.93 8.49
N TYR A 151 -13.80 -11.18 8.86
CA TYR A 151 -15.17 -11.63 9.02
C TYR A 151 -15.75 -11.16 10.36
N GLY A 152 -16.74 -10.27 10.32
CA GLY A 152 -17.53 -9.92 11.52
C GLY A 152 -16.99 -8.80 12.40
N LEU A 153 -15.88 -8.13 12.03
CA LEU A 153 -15.27 -7.04 12.82
C LEU A 153 -15.96 -5.67 12.72
N GLY A 154 -17.15 -5.58 12.11
CA GLY A 154 -17.89 -4.30 11.95
C GLY A 154 -17.26 -3.30 10.97
N TYR A 155 -16.01 -3.50 10.59
CA TYR A 155 -15.31 -2.78 9.51
C TYR A 155 -15.16 -3.70 8.30
N THR A 156 -15.68 -3.27 7.15
CA THR A 156 -15.55 -4.00 5.87
C THR A 156 -14.80 -3.12 4.87
N PRO A 157 -13.56 -3.47 4.49
CA PRO A 157 -12.79 -2.69 3.53
C PRO A 157 -13.42 -2.74 2.13
N ASP A 158 -13.34 -1.63 1.40
CA ASP A 158 -13.90 -1.54 0.05
C ASP A 158 -13.15 -2.41 -0.96
N TYR A 159 -11.83 -2.56 -0.77
CA TYR A 159 -10.95 -3.31 -1.65
C TYR A 159 -10.11 -4.29 -0.83
N ILE A 160 -10.03 -5.53 -1.34
CA ILE A 160 -9.29 -6.60 -0.72
C ILE A 160 -8.46 -7.35 -1.77
N VAL A 161 -7.36 -7.93 -1.30
CA VAL A 161 -6.63 -8.98 -2.02
C VAL A 161 -6.68 -10.26 -1.21
N TYR A 162 -6.74 -11.40 -1.89
CA TYR A 162 -6.81 -12.71 -1.26
C TYR A 162 -5.71 -13.64 -1.80
N HIS A 163 -5.40 -14.69 -1.03
CA HIS A 163 -4.39 -15.68 -1.38
C HIS A 163 -4.96 -16.86 -2.16
N GLU A 164 -6.15 -17.33 -1.76
CA GLU A 164 -6.79 -18.52 -2.33
C GLU A 164 -8.29 -18.30 -2.47
N LEU A 165 -8.86 -18.87 -3.53
CA LEU A 165 -10.30 -18.96 -3.74
C LEU A 165 -10.74 -20.43 -3.62
N VAL A 166 -11.59 -20.71 -2.64
CA VAL A 166 -12.12 -22.06 -2.39
C VAL A 166 -13.55 -22.14 -2.90
N LEU A 167 -13.78 -22.99 -3.88
CA LEU A 167 -15.12 -23.27 -4.42
C LEU A 167 -15.78 -24.38 -3.61
N THR A 168 -16.89 -24.05 -2.95
CA THR A 168 -17.74 -25.03 -2.24
C THR A 168 -19.20 -24.91 -2.71
N ALA A 169 -20.17 -24.68 -1.82
CA ALA A 169 -21.52 -24.24 -2.18
C ALA A 169 -21.55 -22.78 -2.64
N LYS A 170 -20.59 -21.98 -2.17
CA LYS A 170 -20.30 -20.61 -2.60
C LYS A 170 -18.79 -20.46 -2.74
N GLU A 171 -18.38 -19.47 -3.51
CA GLU A 171 -17.00 -19.05 -3.66
C GLU A 171 -16.54 -18.30 -2.42
N TYR A 172 -15.59 -18.87 -1.67
CA TYR A 172 -15.01 -18.22 -0.50
C TYR A 172 -13.57 -17.78 -0.76
N VAL A 173 -13.25 -16.54 -0.42
CA VAL A 173 -11.87 -16.04 -0.40
C VAL A 173 -11.23 -16.32 0.95
N ASN A 174 -10.03 -16.88 0.91
CA ASN A 174 -9.25 -17.24 2.09
C ASN A 174 -7.95 -16.42 2.16
N CYS A 175 -7.51 -16.14 3.40
CA CYS A 175 -6.38 -15.26 3.73
C CYS A 175 -6.47 -13.91 3.00
N VAL A 176 -7.21 -12.98 3.58
CA VAL A 176 -7.57 -11.71 2.97
C VAL A 176 -6.78 -10.55 3.60
N THR A 177 -6.42 -9.55 2.79
CA THR A 177 -5.81 -8.29 3.25
C THR A 177 -6.56 -7.12 2.65
N ALA A 178 -6.90 -6.14 3.49
CA ALA A 178 -7.42 -4.85 3.05
C ALA A 178 -6.34 -4.06 2.30
N VAL A 179 -6.70 -3.48 1.15
CA VAL A 179 -5.76 -2.72 0.31
C VAL A 179 -6.36 -1.40 -0.15
N ASP A 180 -5.48 -0.43 -0.42
CA ASP A 180 -5.87 0.84 -1.01
C ASP A 180 -6.08 0.68 -2.53
N PRO A 181 -7.17 1.23 -3.12
CA PRO A 181 -7.37 1.26 -4.56
C PRO A 181 -6.24 1.93 -5.35
N PHE A 182 -5.55 2.93 -4.78
CA PHE A 182 -4.42 3.60 -5.44
C PHE A 182 -3.24 2.64 -5.64
N TRP A 183 -2.99 1.74 -4.67
CA TRP A 183 -1.93 0.73 -4.80
C TRP A 183 -2.24 -0.26 -5.90
N LEU A 184 -3.51 -0.67 -6.04
CA LEU A 184 -3.92 -1.57 -7.13
C LEU A 184 -3.67 -0.93 -8.50
N ALA A 185 -3.98 0.37 -8.66
CA ALA A 185 -3.73 1.08 -9.90
C ALA A 185 -2.24 1.31 -10.19
N GLU A 186 -1.45 1.63 -9.17
CA GLU A 186 0.01 1.83 -9.30
C GLU A 186 0.74 0.53 -9.65
N LEU A 187 0.39 -0.58 -8.98
CA LEU A 187 1.08 -1.86 -9.10
C LEU A 187 0.57 -2.71 -10.28
N GLY A 188 -0.64 -2.41 -10.78
CA GLY A 188 -1.26 -3.11 -11.91
C GLY A 188 -1.87 -2.15 -12.94
N PRO A 189 -1.09 -1.21 -13.53
CA PRO A 189 -1.63 -0.17 -14.41
C PRO A 189 -2.26 -0.73 -15.69
N MET A 190 -1.83 -1.92 -16.14
CA MET A 190 -2.45 -2.61 -17.27
C MET A 190 -3.83 -3.21 -16.94
N PHE A 191 -4.12 -3.43 -15.66
CA PHE A 191 -5.35 -4.09 -15.21
C PHE A 191 -6.34 -3.12 -14.55
N PHE A 192 -5.82 -2.07 -13.92
CA PHE A 192 -6.59 -1.17 -13.09
C PHE A 192 -6.37 0.27 -13.50
N SER A 193 -7.47 1.01 -13.59
CA SER A 193 -7.45 2.47 -13.72
C SER A 193 -8.33 3.07 -12.63
N VAL A 194 -7.81 4.07 -11.92
CA VAL A 194 -8.62 4.81 -10.95
C VAL A 194 -9.59 5.66 -11.74
N ARG A 195 -10.86 5.23 -11.77
CA ARG A 195 -11.95 6.11 -12.17
C ARG A 195 -12.26 7.01 -11.00
N ASP A 196 -11.67 8.18 -11.02
CA ASP A 196 -11.94 9.23 -10.06
C ASP A 196 -13.40 9.66 -10.19
N ARG A 197 -14.26 9.09 -9.33
CA ARG A 197 -15.70 9.39 -9.29
C ARG A 197 -15.99 10.71 -8.56
N ALA A 198 -14.97 11.35 -7.99
CA ALA A 198 -15.10 12.64 -7.33
C ALA A 198 -15.42 13.77 -8.32
N HIS A 199 -14.97 13.64 -9.57
CA HIS A 199 -15.18 14.68 -10.57
C HIS A 199 -16.15 14.19 -11.65
N GLY A 200 -17.35 14.76 -11.66
CA GLY A 200 -18.28 14.55 -12.77
C GLY A 200 -17.61 14.94 -14.10
N HIS A 201 -18.12 14.43 -15.22
CA HIS A 201 -17.63 14.76 -16.58
C HIS A 201 -17.43 16.27 -16.82
N ARG A 202 -18.16 17.09 -16.05
CA ARG A 202 -18.14 18.55 -16.05
C ARG A 202 -16.93 19.16 -15.33
N GLU A 203 -16.48 18.59 -14.21
CA GLU A 203 -15.35 19.09 -13.42
C GLU A 203 -14.01 18.68 -14.03
N ARG A 204 -13.90 17.48 -14.62
CA ARG A 204 -12.72 17.11 -15.44
C ARG A 204 -12.49 18.10 -16.58
N ARG A 205 -13.56 18.48 -17.30
CA ARG A 205 -13.50 19.52 -18.34
C ARG A 205 -13.07 20.88 -17.81
N GLN A 206 -13.45 21.23 -16.57
CA GLN A 206 -13.07 22.50 -15.95
C GLN A 206 -11.60 22.49 -15.52
N LEU A 207 -11.10 21.38 -14.98
CA LEU A 207 -9.70 21.22 -14.61
C LEU A 207 -8.80 21.25 -15.85
N GLU A 208 -9.16 20.50 -16.91
CA GLU A 208 -8.45 20.54 -18.20
C GLU A 208 -8.45 21.95 -18.83
N GLN A 209 -9.55 22.71 -18.68
CA GLN A 209 -9.61 24.10 -19.15
C GLN A 209 -8.74 25.04 -18.31
N LEU A 210 -8.66 24.83 -16.99
CA LEU A 210 -7.82 25.60 -16.09
C LEU A 210 -6.34 25.32 -16.35
N GLU A 211 -5.97 24.05 -16.51
CA GLU A 211 -4.61 23.63 -16.86
C GLU A 211 -4.20 24.19 -18.22
N ARG A 212 -5.08 24.13 -19.23
CA ARG A 212 -4.78 24.73 -20.54
C ARG A 212 -4.59 26.24 -20.46
N LYS A 213 -5.45 26.95 -19.73
CA LYS A 213 -5.30 28.40 -19.51
C LYS A 213 -4.03 28.74 -18.73
N HIS A 214 -3.64 27.91 -17.77
CA HIS A 214 -2.42 28.08 -17.01
C HIS A 214 -1.19 27.92 -17.91
N MET A 215 -1.17 26.89 -18.77
CA MET A 215 -0.10 26.69 -19.74
C MET A 215 -0.02 27.83 -20.77
N GLU A 216 -1.16 28.32 -21.26
CA GLU A 216 -1.22 29.48 -22.17
C GLU A 216 -0.70 30.76 -21.49
N TRP A 217 -1.04 30.97 -20.21
CA TRP A 217 -0.54 32.09 -19.41
C TRP A 217 0.97 31.99 -19.19
N GLU A 218 1.49 30.82 -18.84
CA GLU A 218 2.94 30.62 -18.65
C GLU A 218 3.72 30.86 -19.93
N ALA A 219 3.22 30.39 -21.08
CA ALA A 219 3.84 30.64 -22.38
C ALA A 219 3.83 32.14 -22.74
N GLN A 220 2.73 32.86 -22.51
CA GLN A 220 2.67 34.31 -22.72
C GLN A 220 3.64 35.07 -21.82
N MET A 221 3.70 34.71 -20.55
CA MET A 221 4.62 35.34 -19.59
C MET A 221 6.09 35.08 -19.97
N GLU A 222 6.39 33.92 -20.56
CA GLU A 222 7.72 33.57 -21.06
C GLU A 222 8.07 34.32 -22.35
N GLU A 223 7.13 34.49 -23.28
CA GLU A 223 7.29 35.33 -24.46
C GLU A 223 7.51 36.80 -24.08
N GLU A 224 6.72 37.34 -23.14
CA GLU A 224 6.87 38.71 -22.64
C GLU A 224 8.23 38.91 -21.95
N ARG A 225 8.67 37.94 -21.14
CA ARG A 225 9.99 37.96 -20.51
C ARG A 225 11.12 37.95 -21.54
N ASN A 226 11.03 37.08 -22.55
CA ASN A 226 12.02 37.00 -23.62
C ASN A 226 12.03 38.25 -24.50
N ALA A 227 10.87 38.85 -24.78
CA ALA A 227 10.76 40.10 -25.53
C ALA A 227 11.35 41.27 -24.74
N PHE A 228 11.09 41.34 -23.43
CA PHE A 228 11.67 42.35 -22.54
C PHE A 228 13.19 42.21 -22.43
N GLU A 229 13.71 40.98 -22.32
CA GLU A 229 15.15 40.69 -22.34
C GLU A 229 15.80 41.05 -23.69
N ALA A 230 15.13 40.77 -24.82
CA ALA A 230 15.59 41.18 -26.14
C ALA A 230 15.59 42.70 -26.32
N GLU A 231 14.60 43.42 -25.77
CA GLU A 231 14.56 44.89 -25.80
C GLU A 231 15.67 45.49 -24.93
N LEU A 232 15.95 44.91 -23.76
CA LEU A 232 17.09 45.26 -22.91
C LEU A 232 18.44 45.00 -23.60
N ALA A 233 18.56 43.89 -24.34
CA ALA A 233 19.74 43.58 -25.16
C ALA A 233 19.91 44.56 -26.32
N ALA A 234 18.82 44.96 -26.99
CA ALA A 234 18.85 45.95 -28.06
C ALA A 234 19.18 47.37 -27.55
N ARG A 235 18.69 47.74 -26.36
CA ARG A 235 19.02 49.01 -25.69
C ARG A 235 20.45 49.04 -25.15
N SER A 236 21.02 47.91 -24.75
CA SER A 236 22.44 47.83 -24.36
C SER A 236 23.40 47.76 -25.56
N GLY A 237 22.93 47.36 -26.74
CA GLY A 237 23.69 47.43 -28.00
C GLY A 237 23.72 48.83 -28.66
N SER A 238 22.91 49.77 -28.20
CA SER A 238 22.84 51.16 -28.73
C SER A 238 23.29 52.17 -27.68
N GLY A 239 24.59 52.21 -27.40
CA GLY A 239 25.18 53.22 -26.52
C GLY A 239 26.69 53.32 -26.62
N ALA A 240 27.18 54.14 -27.55
CA ALA A 240 28.49 54.77 -27.41
C ALA A 240 28.45 55.78 -26.24
N THR A 241 29.36 55.56 -25.30
CA THR A 241 29.87 56.38 -24.19
C THR A 241 29.34 57.81 -23.98
N VAL A 242 28.84 58.11 -22.77
CA VAL A 242 29.15 59.36 -22.03
C VAL A 242 29.30 59.04 -20.54
N ALA A 243 30.39 59.56 -19.94
CA ALA A 243 30.76 59.37 -18.54
C ALA A 243 30.23 60.50 -17.62
N LEU A 244 30.15 60.16 -16.32
CA LEU A 244 30.28 61.00 -15.11
C LEU A 244 29.14 61.97 -14.70
N SER A 245 28.44 61.65 -13.59
CA SER A 245 28.78 62.11 -12.21
C SER A 245 27.58 62.40 -11.29
N SER A 246 27.80 62.06 -10.00
CA SER A 246 27.20 62.61 -8.77
C SER A 246 25.80 62.16 -8.29
N SER A 247 25.85 61.27 -7.29
CA SER A 247 25.22 61.34 -5.95
C SER A 247 23.75 61.80 -5.81
N SER A 248 22.89 60.90 -5.30
CA SER A 248 22.27 61.07 -3.97
C SER A 248 21.52 59.81 -3.49
N LYS A 249 21.76 59.47 -2.23
CA LYS A 249 21.08 58.43 -1.42
C LYS A 249 19.55 58.57 -1.52
N SER A 250 18.73 57.51 -1.46
CA SER A 250 18.19 57.01 -0.17
C SER A 250 17.30 55.77 -0.28
N LYS A 251 17.50 54.87 0.69
CA LYS A 251 16.53 53.99 1.42
C LYS A 251 15.88 52.77 0.75
N ILE A 252 16.43 51.64 1.16
CA ILE A 252 15.80 50.31 1.28
C ILE A 252 14.54 50.36 2.16
N VAL A 253 13.45 49.72 1.73
CA VAL A 253 12.46 49.07 2.62
C VAL A 253 12.00 47.77 1.95
N GLY A 254 12.27 46.64 2.60
CA GLY A 254 11.72 45.34 2.24
C GLY A 254 10.44 45.04 3.03
N ILE A 255 9.47 44.41 2.37
CA ILE A 255 8.24 43.80 2.94
C ILE A 255 7.93 42.64 1.97
N GLY A 256 7.76 41.37 2.31
CA GLY A 256 7.40 40.66 3.54
C GLY A 256 6.44 39.54 3.11
N LYS A 257 6.76 38.27 3.40
CA LYS A 257 5.99 37.08 2.98
C LYS A 257 4.52 37.13 3.47
N PRO A 258 3.53 36.60 2.73
CA PRO A 258 2.18 36.46 3.25
C PRO A 258 2.02 35.19 4.10
N THR A 259 1.66 35.37 5.36
CA THR A 259 1.27 34.31 6.30
C THR A 259 -0.17 33.85 6.10
N ARG A 260 -0.35 32.53 6.19
CA ARG A 260 -1.57 31.73 6.15
C ARG A 260 -2.48 32.07 7.34
N SER A 261 -3.76 32.39 7.10
CA SER A 261 -4.77 32.47 8.18
C SER A 261 -5.71 31.25 8.16
N ARG A 262 -5.77 30.57 9.30
CA ARG A 262 -6.76 29.54 9.66
C ARG A 262 -8.07 30.25 10.03
N ARG A 263 -9.19 29.82 9.44
CA ARG A 263 -10.52 30.02 10.04
C ARG A 263 -10.89 28.78 10.87
N ARG A 264 -11.38 29.07 12.07
CA ARG A 264 -12.20 28.15 12.87
C ARG A 264 -13.52 27.90 12.16
#